data_AF-A0AAV6INW1-F1
#
_entry.id   AF-A0AAV6INW1-F1
#
_cell.length_a   1.000
_cell.length_b   1.000
_cell.length_c   1.000
_cell.angle_alpha   90.00
_cell.angle_beta   90.00
_cell.angle_gamma   90.00
#
_symmetry.space_group_name_H-M   'P 1'
#
loop_
_entity.id
_entity.type
_entity.pdbx_description
1 polymer ?
#
loop_
_entity_poly.entity_id
_entity_poly.type
_entity_poly.pdbx_seq_one_letter_code
_entity_poly.pdbx_strand_id
1 'polypeptide(L)'
;MGLVVTGCDVFLVRTCEELESDWLKVLGDLQQKTILPVGLLPPSAQGSMDEHDDTWQEIRGWLDKQKKSSVVYVAPGTEATPSQAELTELALGALAEKNVGVEVPRNESDGSLTRQSVAESLSLVMVEERGRIHREKAREMSSIFGDMDLQERCLDNFICYLQNHKSLHKSVK
;
A
#
# COMPACT_ATOMS: atom_id res chain seq x y z
N MET A 1 9.61 -19.68 15.05
CA MET A 1 9.34 -19.31 13.65
C MET A 1 9.75 -20.39 12.63
N GLY A 2 10.86 -21.13 12.81
CA GLY A 2 11.38 -22.04 11.77
C GLY A 2 10.60 -23.34 11.46
N LEU A 3 9.81 -23.91 12.38
CA LEU A 3 9.15 -25.22 12.16
C LEU A 3 7.83 -25.15 11.39
N VAL A 4 7.13 -24.03 11.45
CA VAL A 4 5.85 -23.85 10.73
C VAL A 4 6.13 -23.54 9.25
N VAL A 5 7.12 -22.67 9.01
CA VAL A 5 7.58 -22.27 7.67
C VAL A 5 8.07 -23.48 6.88
N THR A 6 8.77 -24.45 7.50
CA THR A 6 9.24 -25.67 6.83
C THR A 6 8.12 -26.66 6.52
N GLY A 7 7.03 -26.69 7.30
CA GLY A 7 5.89 -27.57 7.08
C GLY A 7 4.85 -27.08 6.05
N CYS A 8 4.89 -25.80 5.65
CA CYS A 8 3.95 -25.25 4.66
C CYS A 8 4.31 -25.65 3.21
N ASP A 9 3.33 -26.00 2.39
CA ASP A 9 3.57 -26.27 0.96
C ASP A 9 3.62 -24.98 0.11
N VAL A 10 2.96 -23.91 0.58
CA VAL A 10 2.75 -22.66 -0.18
C VAL A 10 2.74 -21.46 0.77
N PHE A 11 3.25 -20.32 0.30
CA PHE A 11 3.08 -19.02 0.94
C PHE A 11 2.06 -18.18 0.17
N LEU A 12 1.01 -17.74 0.87
CA LEU A 12 0.10 -16.72 0.38
C LEU A 12 0.59 -15.37 0.87
N VAL A 13 0.84 -14.45 -0.05
CA VAL A 13 1.37 -13.12 0.28
C VAL A 13 0.39 -12.07 -0.21
N ARG A 14 -0.03 -11.16 0.68
CA ARG A 14 -0.95 -10.07 0.36
C ARG A 14 -0.24 -8.98 -0.44
N THR A 15 -0.02 -9.25 -1.71
CA THR A 15 0.68 -8.40 -2.67
C THR A 15 0.31 -8.79 -4.11
N CYS A 16 0.84 -8.11 -5.11
CA CYS A 16 0.75 -8.46 -6.53
C CYS A 16 2.12 -8.32 -7.21
N GLU A 17 2.29 -9.00 -8.35
CA GLU A 17 3.55 -8.99 -9.12
C GLU A 17 3.94 -7.58 -9.57
N GLU A 18 2.95 -6.78 -9.97
CA GLU A 18 3.12 -5.40 -10.42
C GLU A 18 3.71 -4.48 -9.34
N LEU A 19 3.51 -4.83 -8.06
CA LEU A 19 4.00 -4.02 -6.94
C LEU A 19 5.35 -4.51 -6.41
N GLU A 20 5.56 -5.82 -6.32
CA GLU A 20 6.67 -6.41 -5.56
C GLU A 20 7.34 -7.63 -6.23
N SER A 21 7.33 -7.71 -7.57
CA SER A 21 7.87 -8.85 -8.32
C SER A 21 9.27 -9.29 -7.86
N ASP A 22 10.17 -8.34 -7.58
CA ASP A 22 11.55 -8.67 -7.20
C ASP A 22 11.64 -9.23 -5.77
N TRP A 23 10.81 -8.74 -4.85
CA TRP A 23 10.71 -9.30 -3.51
C TRP A 23 10.06 -10.68 -3.51
N LEU A 24 9.06 -10.89 -4.37
CA LEU A 24 8.43 -12.20 -4.55
C LEU A 24 9.42 -13.25 -5.06
N LYS A 25 10.29 -12.88 -6.02
CA LYS A 25 11.39 -13.75 -6.49
C LYS A 25 12.37 -14.08 -5.36
N VAL A 26 12.86 -13.06 -4.65
CA VAL A 26 13.79 -13.25 -3.53
C VAL A 26 13.17 -14.15 -2.45
N LEU A 27 11.88 -13.96 -2.15
CA LEU A 27 11.17 -14.80 -1.20
C LEU A 27 11.05 -16.24 -1.69
N GLY A 28 10.76 -16.44 -2.98
CA GLY A 28 10.73 -17.76 -3.61
C GLY A 28 12.07 -18.47 -3.53
N ASP A 29 13.16 -17.77 -3.85
CA ASP A 29 14.53 -18.30 -3.79
C ASP A 29 14.93 -18.66 -2.35
N LEU A 30 14.56 -17.81 -1.39
CA LEU A 30 14.89 -18.02 0.02
C LEU A 30 14.11 -19.18 0.64
N GLN A 31 12.82 -19.29 0.32
CA GLN A 31 11.94 -20.31 0.92
C GLN A 31 11.93 -21.63 0.14
N GLN A 32 12.43 -21.65 -1.11
CA GLN A 32 12.34 -22.77 -2.06
C GLN A 32 10.92 -23.37 -2.15
N LYS A 33 9.91 -22.50 -2.10
CA LYS A 33 8.49 -22.86 -2.02
C LYS A 33 7.66 -22.00 -2.96
N THR A 34 6.48 -22.49 -3.30
CA THR A 34 5.53 -21.74 -4.13
C THR A 34 5.10 -20.48 -3.38
N ILE A 35 5.36 -19.32 -3.97
CA ILE A 35 4.84 -18.04 -3.50
C ILE A 35 3.66 -17.68 -4.39
N LEU A 36 2.54 -17.32 -3.77
CA LEU A 36 1.30 -17.00 -4.48
C LEU A 36 0.80 -15.63 -4.01
N PRO A 37 0.93 -14.59 -4.83
CA PRO A 37 0.33 -13.30 -4.54
C PRO A 37 -1.20 -13.41 -4.60
N VAL A 38 -1.88 -12.95 -3.55
CA VAL A 38 -3.34 -13.00 -3.44
C VAL A 38 -4.01 -11.63 -3.65
N GLY A 39 -3.27 -10.68 -4.21
CA GLY A 39 -3.69 -9.30 -4.33
C GLY A 39 -3.56 -8.53 -3.02
N LEU A 40 -3.88 -7.24 -3.08
CA LEU A 40 -3.81 -6.31 -1.95
C LEU A 40 -4.96 -6.50 -0.96
N LEU A 41 -5.99 -7.26 -1.34
CA LEU A 41 -7.20 -7.53 -0.56
C LEU A 41 -7.77 -6.26 0.08
N PRO A 42 -8.08 -5.20 -0.71
CA PRO A 42 -8.64 -3.99 -0.15
C PRO A 42 -9.94 -4.32 0.59
N PRO A 43 -10.19 -3.71 1.77
CA PRO A 43 -11.43 -3.94 2.50
C PRO A 43 -12.62 -3.62 1.60
N SER A 44 -13.62 -4.51 1.60
CA SER A 44 -14.83 -4.30 0.83
C SER A 44 -15.52 -3.01 1.33
N ALA A 45 -16.02 -2.20 0.40
CA ALA A 45 -16.78 -0.98 0.72
C ALA A 45 -18.12 -1.26 1.44
N GLN A 46 -18.37 -2.51 1.87
CA GLN A 46 -19.58 -2.98 2.51
C GLN A 46 -19.55 -2.91 4.04
N GLY A 47 -18.54 -2.27 4.64
CA GLY A 47 -18.67 -1.79 6.01
C GLY A 47 -19.89 -0.88 6.09
N SER A 48 -20.72 -1.03 7.12
CA SER A 48 -21.97 -0.28 7.32
C SER A 48 -21.75 1.22 7.17
N MET A 49 -21.89 1.73 5.95
CA MET A 49 -22.01 3.15 5.70
C MET A 49 -23.40 3.52 6.16
N ASP A 50 -23.54 3.72 7.46
CA ASP A 50 -24.69 4.43 7.96
C ASP A 50 -24.57 5.84 7.38
N GLU A 51 -25.38 6.15 6.36
CA GLU A 51 -25.38 7.49 5.73
C GLU A 51 -25.66 8.61 6.75
N HIS A 52 -26.17 8.23 7.93
CA HIS A 52 -26.44 9.10 9.08
C HIS A 52 -25.28 9.22 10.08
N ASP A 53 -24.09 8.68 9.79
CA ASP A 53 -22.89 8.96 10.60
C ASP A 53 -22.45 10.41 10.39
N ASP A 54 -22.74 11.27 11.37
CA ASP A 54 -22.35 12.68 11.40
C ASP A 54 -20.84 12.86 11.16
N THR A 55 -20.01 11.92 11.63
CA THR A 55 -18.55 11.94 11.44
C THR A 55 -18.18 11.78 9.96
N TRP A 56 -18.83 10.84 9.26
CA TRP A 56 -18.63 10.64 7.83
C TRP A 56 -19.09 11.85 7.02
N GLN A 57 -20.22 12.45 7.38
CA GLN A 57 -20.75 13.63 6.69
C GLN A 57 -19.79 14.83 6.79
N GLU A 58 -19.18 15.06 7.96
CA GLU A 58 -18.16 16.11 8.14
C GLU A 58 -16.90 15.87 7.31
N ILE A 59 -16.36 14.65 7.35
CA ILE A 59 -15.15 14.27 6.60
C ILE A 59 -15.41 14.41 5.09
N ARG A 60 -16.51 13.85 4.61
CA ARG A 60 -16.93 13.96 3.20
C ARG A 60 -17.08 15.42 2.78
N GLY A 61 -17.77 16.24 3.58
CA GLY A 61 -17.99 17.65 3.29
C GLY A 61 -16.69 18.47 3.25
N TRP A 62 -15.66 18.06 3.99
CA TRP A 62 -14.31 18.64 3.89
C TRP A 62 -13.55 18.16 2.65
N LEU A 63 -13.60 16.86 2.34
CA LEU A 63 -12.93 16.24 1.19
C LEU A 63 -13.47 16.77 -0.15
N ASP A 64 -14.79 16.94 -0.27
CA ASP A 64 -15.45 17.43 -1.50
C ASP A 64 -15.03 18.87 -1.87
N LYS A 65 -14.47 19.63 -0.92
CA LYS A 65 -13.93 20.98 -1.15
C LYS A 65 -12.48 20.99 -1.62
N GLN A 66 -11.79 19.84 -1.56
CA GLN A 66 -10.40 19.72 -1.96
C GLN A 66 -10.29 19.46 -3.46
N LYS A 67 -9.15 19.82 -4.05
CA LYS A 67 -8.89 19.48 -5.45
C LYS A 67 -8.69 17.96 -5.55
N LYS A 68 -9.08 17.37 -6.68
CA LYS A 68 -8.86 15.93 -6.92
C LYS A 68 -7.38 15.60 -6.71
N SER A 69 -7.13 14.53 -5.93
CA SER A 69 -5.79 14.03 -5.61
C SER A 69 -4.90 15.01 -4.80
N SER A 70 -5.48 15.94 -4.03
CA SER A 70 -4.70 16.87 -3.19
C SER A 70 -4.62 16.51 -1.70
N VAL A 71 -5.21 15.39 -1.28
CA VAL A 71 -5.27 14.95 0.12
C VAL A 71 -4.54 13.63 0.26
N VAL A 72 -3.69 13.51 1.29
CA VAL A 72 -3.01 12.27 1.67
C VAL A 72 -3.65 11.74 2.94
N TYR A 73 -4.14 10.50 2.90
CA TYR A 73 -4.62 9.77 4.06
C TYR A 73 -3.50 8.89 4.61
N VAL A 74 -3.27 8.94 5.92
CA VAL A 74 -2.25 8.14 6.62
C VAL A 74 -2.94 7.43 7.77
N ALA A 75 -2.89 6.09 7.77
CA ALA A 75 -3.43 5.26 8.84
C ALA A 75 -2.44 4.13 9.16
N PRO A 76 -1.76 4.17 10.33
CA PRO A 76 -0.77 3.16 10.73
C PRO A 76 -1.39 1.81 11.14
N GLY A 77 -2.71 1.67 11.10
CA GLY A 77 -3.43 0.52 11.65
C GLY A 77 -3.57 0.60 13.18
N THR A 78 -4.38 -0.28 13.75
CA THR A 78 -4.65 -0.33 15.20
C THR A 78 -3.57 -1.08 16.00
N GLU A 79 -2.72 -1.85 15.32
CA GLU A 79 -1.68 -2.68 15.95
C GLU A 79 -0.44 -1.88 16.35
N ALA A 80 -0.23 -0.72 15.73
CA ALA A 80 0.84 0.20 16.07
C ALA A 80 0.25 1.52 16.55
N THR A 81 0.80 2.06 17.65
CA THR A 81 0.53 3.42 18.12
C THR A 81 1.82 4.24 18.03
N PRO A 82 2.30 4.59 16.82
CA PRO A 82 3.57 5.28 16.71
C PRO A 82 3.39 6.72 17.17
N SER A 83 4.45 7.30 17.73
CA SER A 83 4.51 8.73 17.98
C SER A 83 4.37 9.51 16.67
N GLN A 84 4.03 10.79 16.74
CA GLN A 84 3.93 11.64 15.55
C GLN A 84 5.24 11.66 14.73
N ALA A 85 6.40 11.57 15.41
CA ALA A 85 7.69 11.49 14.74
C ALA A 85 7.85 10.16 13.99
N GLU A 86 7.59 9.02 14.63
CA GLU A 86 7.69 7.70 14.00
C GLU A 86 6.68 7.51 12.86
N LEU A 87 5.46 8.06 12.99
CA LEU A 87 4.48 8.12 11.92
C LEU A 87 4.99 8.90 10.71
N THR A 88 5.65 10.02 10.98
CA THR A 88 6.24 10.86 9.94
C THR A 88 7.36 10.08 9.25
N GLU A 89 8.31 9.52 10.00
CA GLU A 89 9.39 8.69 9.44
C GLU A 89 8.86 7.50 8.60
N LEU A 90 7.83 6.81 9.08
CA LEU A 90 7.24 5.67 8.37
C LEU A 90 6.55 6.10 7.08
N ALA A 91 5.76 7.17 7.12
CA ALA A 91 5.12 7.73 5.93
C ALA A 91 6.16 8.25 4.93
N LEU A 92 7.25 8.85 5.43
CA LEU A 92 8.37 9.31 4.63
C LEU A 92 9.08 8.16 3.93
N GLY A 93 9.48 7.11 4.65
CA GLY A 93 10.10 5.93 4.05
C GLY A 93 9.20 5.30 2.98
N ALA A 94 7.93 5.05 3.32
CA ALA A 94 6.99 4.39 2.40
C ALA A 94 6.75 5.18 1.09
N LEU A 95 6.66 6.51 1.16
CA LEU A 95 6.34 7.35 -0.01
C LEU A 95 7.57 7.86 -0.75
N ALA A 96 8.64 8.25 -0.04
CA ALA A 96 9.84 8.81 -0.64
C ALA A 96 10.69 7.73 -1.32
N GLU A 97 10.83 6.53 -0.72
CA GLU A 97 11.61 5.44 -1.33
C GLU A 97 11.05 5.02 -2.69
N LYS A 98 9.71 5.00 -2.81
CA LYS A 98 9.01 4.69 -4.07
C LYS A 98 8.87 5.90 -5.01
N ASN A 99 9.47 7.04 -4.64
CA ASN A 99 9.34 8.31 -5.34
C ASN A 99 7.89 8.77 -5.53
N VAL A 100 6.94 8.34 -4.68
CA VAL A 100 5.53 8.73 -4.75
C VAL A 100 5.26 10.06 -4.03
N GLY A 101 6.21 10.53 -3.23
CA GLY A 101 6.17 11.84 -2.58
C GLY A 101 7.57 12.38 -2.28
N VAL A 102 7.63 13.60 -1.72
CA VAL A 102 8.86 14.21 -1.22
C VAL A 102 8.69 14.59 0.24
N GLU A 103 9.79 14.50 1.00
CA GLU A 103 9.85 15.09 2.32
C GLU A 103 9.85 16.62 2.21
N VAL A 104 9.17 17.28 3.15
CA VAL A 104 9.29 18.73 3.31
C VAL A 104 10.42 19.01 4.29
N PRO A 105 11.51 19.71 3.89
CA PRO A 105 12.61 20.02 4.77
C PRO A 105 12.14 20.77 6.03
N ARG A 106 12.66 20.33 7.19
CA ARG A 106 12.41 20.93 8.49
C ARG A 106 13.65 21.67 8.99
N ASN A 107 13.43 22.65 9.85
CA ASN A 107 14.52 23.35 10.52
C ASN A 107 15.25 22.39 11.47
N GLU A 108 16.57 22.26 11.32
CA GLU A 108 17.41 21.33 12.10
C GLU A 108 17.47 21.65 13.60
N SER A 109 17.18 22.90 13.97
CA SER A 109 17.30 23.37 15.36
C SER A 109 16.08 23.03 16.23
N ASP A 110 14.88 23.07 15.63
CA ASP A 110 13.61 22.95 16.35
C ASP A 110 12.60 22.00 15.68
N GLY A 111 12.95 21.40 14.55
CA GLY A 111 12.10 20.48 13.78
C GLY A 111 10.89 21.15 13.11
N SER A 112 10.81 22.48 13.12
CA SER A 112 9.66 23.22 12.60
C SER A 112 9.61 23.22 11.07
N LEU A 113 8.39 23.28 10.53
CA LEU A 113 8.17 23.50 9.10
C LEU A 113 8.17 25.00 8.83
N THR A 114 8.77 25.39 7.70
CA THR A 114 8.72 26.78 7.24
C THR A 114 7.77 26.91 6.07
N ARG A 115 7.16 28.09 5.92
CA ARG A 115 6.32 28.38 4.75
C ARG A 115 7.08 28.18 3.44
N GLN A 116 8.36 28.52 3.43
CA GLN A 116 9.22 28.38 2.26
C GLN A 116 9.45 26.91 1.91
N SER A 117 9.85 26.06 2.87
CA SER A 117 10.11 24.64 2.60
C SER A 117 8.86 23.92 2.11
N VAL A 118 7.69 24.19 2.70
CA VAL A 118 6.41 23.66 2.22
C VAL A 118 6.11 24.13 0.79
N ALA A 119 6.27 25.42 0.50
CA ALA A 119 6.00 25.97 -0.83
C ALA A 119 6.94 25.39 -1.90
N GLU A 120 8.21 25.21 -1.59
CA GLU A 120 9.20 24.62 -2.50
C GLU A 120 8.90 23.14 -2.79
N SER A 121 8.60 22.33 -1.76
CA SER A 121 8.21 20.92 -1.96
C SER A 121 6.89 20.79 -2.74
N LEU A 122 5.90 21.64 -2.48
CA LEU A 122 4.66 21.66 -3.24
C LEU A 122 4.89 22.10 -4.69
N SER A 123 5.72 23.12 -4.92
CA SER A 123 6.10 23.59 -6.27
C SER A 123 6.78 22.45 -7.04
N LEU A 124 7.72 21.75 -6.41
CA LEU A 124 8.39 20.59 -6.96
C LEU A 124 7.39 19.54 -7.42
N VAL A 125 6.56 19.03 -6.50
CA VAL A 125 5.66 17.90 -6.78
C VAL A 125 4.52 18.29 -7.72
N MET A 126 4.01 19.51 -7.66
CA MET A 126 2.79 19.88 -8.39
C MET A 126 3.04 20.67 -9.68
N VAL A 127 4.12 21.45 -9.78
CA VAL A 127 4.30 22.44 -10.85
C VAL A 127 5.55 22.15 -11.67
N GLU A 128 6.67 21.92 -11.03
CA GLU A 128 7.96 21.89 -11.70
C GLU A 128 8.15 20.60 -12.51
N GLU A 129 8.94 20.69 -13.59
CA GLU A 129 9.22 19.53 -14.45
C GLU A 129 10.11 18.50 -13.73
N ARG A 130 11.02 18.95 -12.86
CA ARG A 130 11.86 18.03 -12.06
C ARG A 130 11.06 17.12 -11.14
N GLY A 131 9.89 17.56 -10.65
CA GLY A 131 9.02 16.71 -9.83
C GLY A 131 8.03 15.85 -10.62
N ARG A 132 8.14 15.83 -11.96
CA ARG A 132 7.34 14.97 -12.81
C ARG A 132 7.48 13.49 -12.45
N ILE A 133 8.68 13.06 -12.05
CA ILE A 133 8.95 11.70 -11.54
C ILE A 133 7.94 11.32 -10.46
N HIS A 134 7.66 12.22 -9.51
CA HIS A 134 6.73 11.93 -8.41
C HIS A 134 5.29 11.79 -8.89
N ARG A 135 4.86 12.65 -9.82
CA ARG A 135 3.51 12.58 -10.41
C ARG A 135 3.31 11.32 -11.25
N GLU A 136 4.32 10.95 -12.03
CA GLU A 136 4.28 9.74 -12.85
C GLU A 136 4.29 8.49 -11.98
N LYS A 137 5.14 8.43 -10.95
CA LYS A 137 5.18 7.32 -10.00
C LYS A 137 3.90 7.22 -9.18
N ALA A 138 3.36 8.33 -8.69
CA ALA A 138 2.07 8.32 -8.01
C ALA A 138 0.93 7.85 -8.93
N ARG A 139 0.95 8.21 -10.22
CA ARG A 139 -0.04 7.75 -11.20
C ARG A 139 0.10 6.25 -11.51
N GLU A 140 1.33 5.78 -11.69
CA GLU A 140 1.64 4.35 -11.87
C GLU A 140 1.16 3.55 -10.66
N MET A 141 1.53 3.99 -9.45
CA MET A 141 1.09 3.36 -8.21
C MET A 141 -0.43 3.36 -8.08
N SER A 142 -1.08 4.49 -8.38
CA SER A 142 -2.54 4.61 -8.37
C SER A 142 -3.20 3.63 -9.34
N SER A 143 -2.57 3.30 -10.47
CA SER A 143 -3.11 2.33 -11.42
C SER A 143 -3.08 0.91 -10.85
N ILE A 144 -2.08 0.54 -10.04
CA ILE A 144 -1.97 -0.79 -9.44
C ILE A 144 -2.97 -0.96 -8.29
N PHE A 145 -2.99 0.01 -7.35
CA PHE A 145 -3.86 -0.06 -6.17
C PHE A 145 -5.34 0.08 -6.52
N GLY A 146 -5.67 0.81 -7.60
CA GLY A 146 -7.03 1.02 -8.07
C GLY A 146 -7.53 0.02 -9.13
N ASP A 147 -6.66 -0.85 -9.66
CA ASP A 147 -7.06 -1.84 -10.67
C ASP A 147 -7.72 -3.04 -9.98
N MET A 148 -9.05 -2.96 -9.86
CA MET A 148 -9.87 -4.01 -9.27
C MET A 148 -9.79 -5.31 -10.08
N ASP A 149 -9.64 -5.23 -11.41
CA ASP A 149 -9.51 -6.40 -12.27
C ASP A 149 -8.17 -7.11 -12.00
N LEU A 150 -7.10 -6.37 -11.72
CA LEU A 150 -5.82 -6.94 -11.29
C LEU A 150 -5.97 -7.70 -9.98
N GLN A 151 -6.64 -7.10 -8.99
CA GLN A 151 -6.86 -7.74 -7.70
C GLN A 151 -7.72 -8.99 -7.83
N GLU A 152 -8.74 -8.96 -8.70
CA GLU A 152 -9.57 -10.13 -9.03
C GLU A 152 -8.75 -11.23 -9.72
N ARG A 153 -7.90 -10.89 -10.71
CA ARG A 153 -7.01 -11.86 -11.36
C ARG A 153 -6.06 -12.55 -10.37
N CYS A 154 -5.50 -11.82 -9.41
CA CYS A 154 -4.66 -12.42 -8.37
C CYS A 154 -5.46 -13.44 -7.54
N LEU A 155 -6.70 -13.12 -7.17
CA LEU A 155 -7.61 -14.02 -6.46
C LEU A 155 -8.00 -15.24 -7.30
N ASP A 156 -8.30 -15.05 -8.58
CA ASP A 156 -8.65 -16.13 -9.50
C ASP A 156 -7.49 -17.11 -9.69
N ASN A 157 -6.26 -16.60 -9.84
CA ASN A 157 -5.06 -17.42 -9.90
C ASN A 157 -4.89 -18.26 -8.61
N PHE A 158 -5.17 -17.66 -7.45
CA PHE A 158 -5.18 -18.37 -6.19
C PHE A 158 -6.25 -19.47 -6.14
N ILE A 159 -7.48 -19.17 -6.57
CA ILE A 159 -8.58 -20.15 -6.62
C ILE A 159 -8.24 -21.30 -7.57
N CYS A 160 -7.70 -20.99 -8.76
CA CYS A 160 -7.27 -21.98 -9.75
C CYS A 160 -6.18 -22.89 -9.17
N TYR A 161 -5.18 -22.31 -8.49
CA TYR A 161 -4.15 -23.08 -7.81
C TYR A 161 -4.77 -24.05 -6.80
N LEU A 162 -5.66 -23.59 -5.92
CA LEU A 162 -6.32 -24.46 -4.95
C LEU A 162 -7.12 -25.58 -5.64
N GLN A 163 -7.87 -25.26 -6.70
CA GLN A 163 -8.66 -26.25 -7.42
C GLN A 163 -7.80 -27.35 -8.06
N ASN A 164 -6.65 -26.99 -8.61
CA ASN A 164 -5.70 -27.92 -9.23
C ASN A 164 -4.95 -28.77 -8.21
N HIS A 165 -4.80 -28.30 -6.97
CA HIS A 165 -4.07 -28.99 -5.90
C HIS A 165 -4.97 -29.63 -4.82
N LYS A 166 -6.30 -29.62 -5.00
CA LYS A 166 -7.30 -30.21 -4.08
C LYS A 166 -7.17 -31.72 -3.84
N SER A 167 -6.36 -32.45 -4.62
CA SER A 167 -6.38 -33.93 -4.65
C SER A 167 -5.19 -34.66 -4.01
N LEU A 168 -4.23 -33.99 -3.35
CA LEU A 168 -3.05 -34.69 -2.80
C LEU A 168 -3.27 -35.38 -1.43
N HIS A 169 -4.45 -35.25 -0.81
CA HIS A 169 -4.77 -35.88 0.49
C HIS A 169 -5.83 -37.00 0.44
N LYS A 170 -6.12 -37.58 -0.73
CA LYS A 170 -6.90 -38.83 -0.83
C LYS A 170 -6.02 -40.02 -1.22
N SER A 171 -5.12 -40.43 -0.33
CA SER A 171 -4.77 -41.83 -0.07
C SER A 171 -3.62 -41.92 0.94
N VAL A 172 -3.96 -42.08 2.21
CA VAL A 172 -3.26 -43.04 3.06
C VAL A 172 -4.38 -43.78 3.80
N LYS A 173 -4.67 -45.01 3.34
CA LYS A 173 -5.38 -46.02 4.11
C LYS A 173 -4.37 -46.72 5.02
#